data_AF-A0A957LIN7-F1
#
_entry.id   AF-A0A957LIN7-F1
#
_cell.length_a   1.000
_cell.length_b   1.000
_cell.length_c   1.000
_cell.angle_alpha   90.00
_cell.angle_beta   90.00
_cell.angle_gamma   90.00
#
_symmetry.space_group_name_H-M   'P 1'
#
loop_
_entity.id
_entity.type
_entity.pdbx_description
1 polymer ?
#
loop_
_entity_poly.entity_id
_entity_poly.type
_entity_poly.pdbx_seq_one_letter_code
_entity_poly.pdbx_strand_id
1 'polypeptide(L)' 'MHHEFTDHAALQALHEAALIIASQSNLQDVLQHIADAARDLLKAEYAALGIPGNDNNLEMFV' A
#
# COMPACT_ATOMS: atom_id res chain seq x y z
N MET A 1 -8.49 35.83 7.96
CA MET A 1 -9.42 34.69 8.10
C MET A 1 -8.87 33.45 7.39
N HIS A 2 -7.78 32.82 7.87
CA HIS A 2 -7.15 31.69 7.15
C HIS A 2 -6.62 30.57 8.07
N HIS A 3 -7.04 30.48 9.35
CA HIS A 3 -6.52 29.46 10.27
C HIS A 3 -7.52 28.35 10.62
N GLU A 4 -8.81 28.51 10.32
CA GLU A 4 -9.86 27.57 10.76
C GLU A 4 -10.06 26.38 9.79
N PHE A 5 -9.78 26.55 8.50
CA PHE A 5 -9.93 25.49 7.49
C PHE A 5 -8.80 24.44 7.54
N THR A 6 -7.61 24.82 7.99
CA THR A 6 -6.43 23.95 8.03
C THR A 6 -6.53 22.89 9.13
N ASP A 7 -7.12 23.22 10.27
CA ASP A 7 -7.25 22.30 11.40
C ASP A 7 -8.20 21.13 11.08
N HIS A 8 -9.30 21.43 10.38
CA HIS A 8 -10.26 20.42 9.96
C HIS A 8 -9.67 19.50 8.86
N ALA A 9 -8.98 20.08 7.89
CA ALA A 9 -8.31 19.32 6.83
C ALA A 9 -7.16 18.45 7.38
N ALA A 10 -6.39 18.96 8.34
CA ALA A 10 -5.32 18.20 9.00
C ALA A 10 -5.88 17.05 9.84
N LEU A 11 -6.99 17.27 10.55
CA LEU A 11 -7.67 16.23 11.32
C LEU A 11 -8.27 15.14 10.42
N GLN A 12 -8.85 15.52 9.27
CA GLN A 12 -9.34 14.58 8.28
C GLN A 12 -8.21 13.74 7.68
N ALA A 13 -7.10 14.37 7.30
CA ALA A 13 -5.92 13.68 6.78
C ALA A 13 -5.31 12.71 7.80
N LEU A 14 -5.26 13.11 9.08
CA LEU A 14 -4.78 12.24 10.16
C LEU A 14 -5.72 11.05 10.41
N HIS A 15 -7.04 11.26 10.34
CA HIS A 15 -8.03 10.21 10.48
C HIS A 15 -7.98 9.20 9.31
N GLU A 16 -7.82 9.69 8.08
CA GLU A 16 -7.70 8.87 6.89
C GLU A 16 -6.41 8.03 6.90
N ALA A 17 -5.29 8.63 7.32
CA ALA A 17 -4.04 7.91 7.55
C ALA A 17 -4.17 6.83 8.63
N ALA A 18 -4.83 7.13 9.75
CA ALA A 18 -5.09 6.16 10.82
C ALA A 18 -6.01 5.02 10.36
N LEU A 19 -7.01 5.31 9.53
CA LEU A 19 -7.88 4.31 8.91
C LEU A 19 -7.11 3.42 7.93
N ILE A 20 -6.19 3.97 7.13
CA ILE A 20 -5.32 3.18 6.23
C ILE A 20 -4.40 2.27 7.03
N ILE A 21 -3.78 2.78 8.09
CA ILE A 21 -2.90 2.00 8.97
C ILE A 21 -3.69 0.90 9.69
N ALA A 22 -4.90 1.21 10.17
CA ALA A 22 -5.78 0.22 10.80
C ALA A 22 -6.42 -0.75 9.79
N SER A 23 -6.60 -0.34 8.53
CA SER A 23 -7.15 -1.18 7.46
C SER A 23 -6.11 -2.09 6.82
N GLN A 24 -4.82 -1.85 7.08
CA GLN A 24 -3.76 -2.78 6.70
C GLN A 24 -3.80 -4.02 7.61
N SER A 25 -4.74 -4.92 7.34
CA SER A 25 -4.74 -6.29 7.85
C SER A 25 -4.71 -7.31 6.71
N ASN A 26 -3.90 -7.05 5.69
CA ASN A 26 -3.48 -8.11 4.79
C ASN A 26 -2.21 -7.71 4.03
N LEU A 27 -1.08 -8.32 4.40
CA LEU A 27 0.19 -8.23 3.69
C LEU A 27 0.01 -8.46 2.18
N GLN A 28 -0.92 -9.34 1.81
CA GLN A 28 -1.22 -9.66 0.42
C GLN A 28 -1.70 -8.46 -0.40
N ASP A 29 -2.57 -7.61 0.15
CA ASP A 29 -3.09 -6.43 -0.54
C ASP A 29 -1.98 -5.39 -0.80
N VAL A 30 -1.08 -5.22 0.17
CA VAL A 30 0.08 -4.33 0.02
C VAL A 30 1.01 -4.83 -1.09
N LEU A 31 1.32 -6.13 -1.10
CA LEU A 31 2.20 -6.70 -2.10
C LEU A 31 1.56 -6.64 -3.50
N GLN A 32 0.24 -6.87 -3.62
CA GLN A 32 -0.50 -6.77 -4.88
C GLN A 32 -0.42 -5.33 -5.43
N HIS A 33 -0.63 -4.32 -4.59
CA HIS A 33 -0.50 -2.93 -4.99
C HIS A 33 0.90 -2.59 -5.52
N ILE A 34 1.95 -3.17 -4.94
CA ILE A 34 3.33 -2.98 -5.40
C ILE A 34 3.54 -3.63 -6.78
N ALA A 35 3.07 -4.86 -6.98
CA ALA A 35 3.16 -5.56 -8.26
C ALA A 35 2.43 -4.79 -9.37
N ASP A 36 1.22 -4.30 -9.10
CA ASP A 36 0.44 -3.49 -10.04
C ASP A 36 1.10 -2.16 -10.39
N ALA A 37 1.66 -1.45 -9.41
CA ALA A 37 2.38 -0.20 -9.65
C ALA A 37 3.64 -0.41 -10.50
N ALA A 38 4.39 -1.48 -10.27
CA ALA A 38 5.56 -1.83 -11.08
C ALA A 38 5.17 -2.20 -12.52
N ARG A 39 4.06 -2.93 -12.70
CA ARG A 39 3.50 -3.27 -14.01
C ARG A 39 3.17 -2.02 -14.82
N ASP A 40 2.45 -1.08 -14.21
CA ASP A 40 2.04 0.17 -14.85
C ASP A 40 3.26 1.03 -15.23
N LEU A 41 4.20 1.19 -14.30
CA LEU A 41 5.43 1.95 -14.51
C LEU A 41 6.26 1.42 -15.68
N LEU A 42 6.41 0.10 -15.78
CA LEU A 42 7.21 -0.56 -16.81
C LEU A 42 6.42 -0.84 -18.10
N LYS A 43 5.11 -0.57 -18.10
CA LYS A 43 4.18 -0.99 -19.15
C LYS A 43 4.31 -2.47 -19.49
N ALA A 44 4.55 -3.28 -18.47
CA ALA A 44 4.71 -4.71 -18.62
C ALA A 44 3.34 -5.38 -18.83
N GLU A 45 3.31 -6.47 -19.59
CA GLU A 45 2.10 -7.28 -19.75
C GLU A 45 1.72 -7.97 -18.43
N TYR A 46 2.72 -8.31 -17.61
CA TYR A 46 2.56 -9.00 -16.34
C TYR A 46 3.68 -8.62 -15.36
N ALA A 47 3.34 -8.54 -14.07
CA ALA A 47 4.30 -8.40 -12.97
C ALA A 47 3.86 -9.30 -11.82
N ALA A 48 4.83 -9.89 -11.13
CA ALA A 48 4.60 -10.66 -9.92
C ALA A 48 5.74 -10.45 -8.92
N LEU A 49 5.44 -10.58 -7.63
CA LEU A 49 6.39 -10.40 -6.54
C LEU A 49 6.49 -11.70 -5.71
N GLY A 50 7.69 -12.27 -5.65
CA GLY A 50 7.99 -13.46 -4.86
C GLY A 50 8.60 -13.09 -3.51
N ILE A 51 8.00 -13.55 -2.41
CA ILE A 51 8.56 -13.40 -1.07
C ILE A 51 9.36 -14.66 -0.71
N PRO A 52 10.69 -14.57 -0.49
CA PRO A 52 11.46 -15.68 0.01
C PRO A 52 11.12 -15.93 1.48
N GLY A 53 10.79 -17.18 1.79
CA GLY A 53 10.58 -17.64 3.14
C GLY A 53 11.83 -18.08 3.85
N ASN A 54 11.65 -18.44 5.12
CA ASN A 54 12.75 -18.73 6.04
C ASN A 54 13.65 -19.89 5.59
N ASP A 55 13.14 -20.78 4.72
CA ASP A 55 13.85 -21.94 4.18
C ASP A 55 14.35 -21.74 2.73
N ASN A 56 14.50 -20.49 2.28
CA ASN A 56 14.87 -20.14 0.89
C ASN A 56 13.84 -20.67 -0.14
N ASN A 57 12.61 -20.86 0.30
CA ASN A 57 11.48 -21.31 -0.52
C ASN A 57 10.53 -20.14 -0.76
N LEU A 58 9.91 -20.04 -1.94
CA LEU A 58 8.97 -18.95 -2.23
C LEU A 58 7.67 -19.17 -1.45
N GLU A 59 7.34 -18.27 -0.53
CA GLU A 59 6.18 -18.40 0.37
C GLU A 59 4.93 -17.70 -0.16
N MET A 60 5.07 -16.69 -1.02
CA MET A 60 3.94 -15.92 -1.54
C MET A 60 4.26 -15.38 -2.93
N PHE A 61 3.25 -15.44 -3.80
CA PHE A 61 3.22 -14.79 -5.10
C PHE A 61 1.98 -13.89 -5.15
N VAL A 62 2.18 -12.66 -5.59
CA VAL A 62 1.13 -11.69 -5.97
C VAL A 62 1.49 -11.03 -7.28
#